data_AF-A0A9Q1AFT8-F1
#
_entry.id   AF-A0A9Q1AFT8-F1
#
_cell.length_a   1.000
_cell.length_b   1.000
_cell.length_c   1.000
_cell.angle_alpha   90.00
_cell.angle_beta   90.00
_cell.angle_gamma   90.00
#
_symmetry.space_group_name_H-M   'P 1'
#
loop_
_entity.id
_entity.type
_entity.pdbx_description
1 polymer ?
#
loop_
_entity_poly.entity_id
_entity_poly.type
_entity_poly.pdbx_seq_one_letter_code
_entity_poly.pdbx_strand_id
1 'polypeptide(L)'
;MAAEIGAVVGDWWQDINESTQWQDGIFYTLCAAYALVSSVALIQFIRIELRVPENGLTTQKVFHFMNFIVNAVRAVAFGFHKQVFIMHPKALVLIFLDLPGLLFFSTYTLLVLFWAETNHQATSLPTDKFRVVYISVNAAMYFIQVCIWVYLWIDDNSVVELIGKIFIAVVSILAALGFMVYGGRLFFLLRRFPIDSTGRTKKLHEVGSVTAICFTCFLIRCFMVLLSAFDTDASLDVLNHPVLNLIYYMLVEILPSALVLYILRKLPPKSDSAQYRPIP
;
A
#
# COMPACT_ATOMS: atom_id res chain seq x y z
N MET A 1 -2.12 -39.84 -5.34
CA MET A 1 -1.33 -38.82 -4.62
C MET A 1 -1.61 -37.38 -5.05
N ALA A 2 -1.14 -36.86 -6.21
CA ALA A 2 -1.41 -35.45 -6.58
C ALA A 2 -2.91 -35.13 -6.81
N ALA A 3 -3.65 -36.06 -7.43
CA ALA A 3 -5.09 -35.92 -7.64
C ALA A 3 -5.90 -36.07 -6.33
N GLU A 4 -5.49 -36.95 -5.41
CA GLU A 4 -6.11 -37.09 -4.08
C GLU A 4 -5.82 -35.89 -3.18
N ILE A 5 -4.59 -35.35 -3.21
CA ILE A 5 -4.26 -34.11 -2.50
C ILE A 5 -5.07 -32.96 -3.09
N GLY A 6 -5.20 -32.87 -4.41
CA GLY A 6 -6.06 -31.87 -5.07
C GLY A 6 -7.54 -32.00 -4.67
N ALA A 7 -8.06 -33.22 -4.58
CA ALA A 7 -9.43 -33.47 -4.15
C ALA A 7 -9.65 -33.12 -2.68
N VAL A 8 -8.75 -33.50 -1.78
CA VAL A 8 -8.84 -33.20 -0.34
C VAL A 8 -8.68 -31.70 -0.07
N VAL A 9 -7.79 -31.01 -0.79
CA VAL A 9 -7.65 -29.56 -0.69
C VAL A 9 -8.88 -28.86 -1.25
N GLY A 10 -9.48 -29.39 -2.32
CA GLY A 10 -10.73 -28.88 -2.89
C GLY A 10 -11.92 -29.02 -1.94
N ASP A 11 -12.08 -30.18 -1.31
CA ASP A 11 -13.16 -30.50 -0.36
C ASP A 11 -13.06 -29.61 0.89
N TRP A 12 -11.85 -29.51 1.47
CA TRP A 12 -11.56 -28.60 2.58
C TRP A 12 -11.82 -27.13 2.23
N TRP A 13 -11.50 -26.73 0.99
CA TRP A 13 -11.72 -25.36 0.53
C TRP A 13 -13.21 -25.03 0.44
N GLN A 14 -14.03 -25.97 -0.05
CA GLN A 14 -15.49 -25.79 -0.12
C GLN A 14 -16.13 -25.70 1.27
N ASP A 15 -15.72 -26.56 2.21
CA ASP A 15 -16.23 -26.54 3.59
C ASP A 15 -15.99 -25.20 4.30
N ILE A 16 -14.81 -24.60 4.09
CA ILE A 16 -14.47 -23.28 4.65
C ILE A 16 -15.25 -22.18 3.95
N ASN A 17 -15.44 -22.30 2.64
CA ASN A 17 -16.18 -21.34 1.85
C ASN A 17 -17.65 -21.26 2.29
N GLU A 18 -18.25 -22.39 2.64
CA GLU A 18 -19.66 -22.46 3.04
C GLU A 18 -19.89 -22.09 4.52
N SER A 19 -18.85 -22.19 5.36
CA SER A 19 -18.98 -21.92 6.80
C SER A 19 -18.91 -20.43 7.15
N THR A 20 -20.02 -19.88 7.63
CA THR A 20 -20.10 -18.48 8.09
C THR A 20 -19.17 -18.18 9.28
N GLN A 21 -18.90 -19.16 10.15
CA GLN A 21 -18.00 -18.99 11.29
C GLN A 21 -16.54 -18.82 10.85
N TRP A 22 -16.11 -19.58 9.84
CA TRP A 22 -14.76 -19.46 9.27
C TRP A 22 -14.59 -18.14 8.52
N GLN A 23 -15.60 -17.73 7.74
CA GLN A 23 -15.62 -16.42 7.09
C GLN A 23 -15.44 -15.28 8.10
N ASP A 24 -16.25 -15.26 9.16
CA ASP A 24 -16.15 -14.28 10.25
C ASP A 24 -14.75 -14.30 10.88
N GLY A 25 -14.24 -15.50 11.20
CA GLY A 25 -12.91 -15.67 11.79
C GLY A 25 -11.80 -15.08 10.92
N ILE A 26 -11.88 -15.26 9.60
CA ILE A 26 -10.91 -14.72 8.64
C ILE A 26 -10.98 -13.18 8.61
N PHE A 27 -12.18 -12.59 8.52
CA PHE A 27 -12.33 -11.14 8.47
C PHE A 27 -11.88 -10.48 9.79
N TYR A 28 -12.19 -11.06 10.95
CA TYR A 28 -11.68 -10.55 12.22
C TYR A 28 -10.16 -10.72 12.37
N THR A 29 -9.59 -11.79 11.80
CA THR A 29 -8.13 -11.97 11.75
C THR A 29 -7.48 -10.89 10.90
N LEU A 30 -8.03 -10.59 9.72
CA LEU A 30 -7.58 -9.47 8.88
C LEU A 30 -7.71 -8.14 9.63
N CYS A 31 -8.85 -7.87 10.25
CA CYS A 31 -9.07 -6.68 11.08
C CYS A 31 -7.98 -6.53 12.15
N ALA A 32 -7.70 -7.59 12.91
CA ALA A 32 -6.67 -7.58 13.96
C ALA A 32 -5.27 -7.33 13.37
N ALA A 33 -4.93 -7.94 12.24
CA ALA A 33 -3.64 -7.74 11.57
C ALA A 33 -3.47 -6.29 11.09
N TYR A 34 -4.48 -5.70 10.44
CA TYR A 34 -4.46 -4.30 10.03
C TYR A 34 -4.40 -3.35 11.22
N ALA A 35 -5.15 -3.62 12.30
CA ALA A 35 -5.11 -2.82 13.52
C ALA A 35 -3.72 -2.84 14.17
N LEU A 36 -3.04 -4.00 14.14
CA LEU A 36 -1.66 -4.12 14.62
C LEU A 36 -0.69 -3.27 13.79
N VAL A 37 -0.74 -3.39 12.46
CA VAL A 37 0.11 -2.59 11.56
C VAL A 37 -0.17 -1.09 11.72
N SER A 38 -1.44 -0.70 11.80
CA SER A 38 -1.88 0.68 12.04
C SER A 38 -1.31 1.22 13.35
N SER A 39 -1.39 0.43 14.44
CA SER A 39 -0.83 0.78 15.75
C SER A 39 0.69 0.97 15.69
N VAL A 40 1.41 0.09 15.01
CA VAL A 40 2.87 0.22 14.82
C VAL A 40 3.20 1.49 14.04
N ALA A 41 2.48 1.79 12.96
CA ALA A 41 2.68 3.00 12.16
C ALA A 41 2.44 4.29 12.99
N LEU A 42 1.39 4.30 13.82
CA LEU A 42 1.08 5.41 14.71
C LEU A 42 2.18 5.62 15.77
N ILE A 43 2.63 4.54 16.40
CA ILE A 43 3.74 4.59 17.37
C ILE A 43 5.00 5.13 16.70
N GLN A 44 5.32 4.68 15.48
CA GLN A 44 6.48 5.18 14.73
C GLN A 44 6.33 6.68 14.41
N PHE A 45 5.15 7.12 13.96
CA PHE A 45 4.86 8.54 13.72
C PHE A 45 5.07 9.39 14.97
N ILE A 46 4.44 9.03 16.10
CA ILE A 46 4.56 9.74 17.37
C ILE A 46 6.03 9.80 17.83
N ARG A 47 6.76 8.68 17.73
CA ARG A 47 8.18 8.63 18.10
C ARG A 47 9.04 9.57 17.27
N ILE A 48 8.76 9.73 15.97
CA ILE A 48 9.50 10.66 15.10
C ILE A 48 9.14 12.11 15.44
N GLU A 49 7.85 12.40 15.65
CA GLU A 49 7.37 13.74 16.01
C GLU A 49 8.00 14.23 17.32
N LEU A 50 7.98 13.39 18.36
CA LEU A 50 8.61 13.71 19.65
C LEU A 50 10.13 13.80 19.58
N ARG A 51 10.77 13.08 18.66
CA ARG A 51 12.24 13.08 18.50
C ARG A 51 12.73 14.36 17.83
N VAL A 52 11.98 14.88 16.86
CA VAL A 52 12.36 16.05 16.04
C VAL A 52 11.12 16.91 15.74
N PRO A 53 10.60 17.66 16.75
CA PRO A 53 9.42 18.50 16.57
C PRO A 53 9.70 19.71 15.68
N GLU A 54 10.94 20.20 15.64
CA GLU A 54 11.35 21.39 14.90
C GLU A 54 11.32 21.21 13.37
N ASN A 55 11.48 19.98 12.87
CA ASN A 55 11.63 19.70 11.43
C ASN A 55 10.33 19.71 10.62
N GLY A 56 9.23 20.21 11.19
CA GLY A 56 7.92 20.25 10.53
C GLY A 56 7.45 18.89 10.01
N LEU A 57 6.59 18.90 8.99
CA LEU A 57 6.01 17.70 8.39
C LEU A 57 6.93 17.13 7.29
N THR A 58 7.85 16.24 7.66
CA THR A 58 8.75 15.56 6.71
C THR A 58 8.04 14.45 5.94
N THR A 59 8.54 14.10 4.75
CA THR A 59 7.99 12.99 3.93
C THR A 59 7.92 11.66 4.69
N GLN A 60 8.87 11.40 5.60
CA GLN A 60 8.84 10.22 6.48
C GLN A 60 7.68 10.26 7.48
N LYS A 61 7.43 11.41 8.12
CA LYS A 61 6.28 11.59 9.03
C LYS A 61 4.97 11.40 8.27
N VAL A 62 4.84 12.00 7.08
CA VAL A 62 3.67 11.83 6.21
C VAL A 62 3.47 10.36 5.85
N PHE A 63 4.54 9.64 5.45
CA PHE A 63 4.43 8.24 5.08
C PHE A 63 3.91 7.34 6.22
N HIS A 64 4.42 7.51 7.44
CA HIS A 64 3.93 6.74 8.59
C HIS A 64 2.50 7.12 8.98
N PHE A 65 2.17 8.41 8.93
CA PHE A 65 0.81 8.87 9.19
C PHE A 65 -0.19 8.32 8.16
N MET A 66 0.15 8.37 6.87
CA MET A 66 -0.69 7.80 5.81
C MET A 66 -0.83 6.28 5.97
N ASN A 67 0.24 5.56 6.33
CA ASN A 67 0.14 4.12 6.65
C ASN A 67 -0.81 3.85 7.83
N PHE A 68 -0.75 4.67 8.89
CA PHE A 68 -1.69 4.57 10.00
C PHE A 68 -3.14 4.68 9.50
N ILE A 69 -3.43 5.70 8.69
CA ILE A 69 -4.78 5.93 8.13
C ILE A 69 -5.22 4.77 7.23
N VAL A 70 -4.40 4.36 6.26
CA VAL A 70 -4.73 3.25 5.32
C VAL A 70 -5.11 1.99 6.10
N ASN A 71 -4.23 1.57 7.02
CA ASN A 71 -4.43 0.35 7.79
C ASN A 71 -5.59 0.49 8.78
N ALA A 72 -5.82 1.68 9.35
CA ALA A 72 -6.96 1.93 10.25
C ALA A 72 -8.31 1.82 9.50
N VAL A 73 -8.43 2.49 8.34
CA VAL A 73 -9.66 2.44 7.53
C VAL A 73 -9.93 1.00 7.09
N ARG A 74 -8.89 0.26 6.68
CA ARG A 74 -9.01 -1.15 6.31
C ARG A 74 -9.40 -2.05 7.50
N ALA A 75 -8.83 -1.83 8.68
CA ALA A 75 -9.22 -2.54 9.89
C ALA A 75 -10.70 -2.31 10.22
N VAL A 76 -11.16 -1.05 10.13
CA VAL A 76 -12.58 -0.71 10.31
C VAL A 76 -13.45 -1.41 9.27
N ALA A 77 -13.07 -1.37 7.99
CA ALA A 77 -13.83 -2.04 6.93
C ALA A 77 -14.02 -3.55 7.21
N PHE A 78 -12.97 -4.25 7.65
CA PHE A 78 -13.07 -5.66 8.01
C PHE A 78 -13.75 -5.92 9.36
N GLY A 79 -13.57 -5.06 10.36
CA GLY A 79 -14.24 -5.18 11.65
C GLY A 79 -15.76 -5.02 11.54
N PHE A 80 -16.23 -4.19 10.61
CA PHE A 80 -17.64 -3.99 10.31
C PHE A 80 -18.10 -4.75 9.07
N HIS A 81 -17.38 -5.80 8.64
CA HIS A 81 -17.64 -6.50 7.38
C HIS A 81 -19.13 -6.89 7.20
N LYS A 82 -19.78 -7.45 8.23
CA LYS A 82 -21.22 -7.79 8.16
C LYS A 82 -22.12 -6.60 7.82
N GLN A 83 -21.82 -5.42 8.35
CA GLN A 83 -22.60 -4.21 8.06
C GLN A 83 -22.23 -3.69 6.67
N VAL A 84 -20.94 -3.64 6.34
CA VAL A 84 -20.43 -3.15 5.06
C VAL A 84 -21.01 -3.94 3.89
N PHE A 85 -21.02 -5.27 3.96
CA PHE A 85 -21.51 -6.12 2.88
C PHE A 85 -23.04 -6.17 2.74
N ILE A 86 -23.80 -5.69 3.74
CA ILE A 86 -25.27 -5.57 3.69
C ILE A 86 -25.69 -4.15 3.26
N MET A 87 -24.76 -3.20 3.13
CA MET A 87 -25.10 -1.83 2.74
C MET A 87 -25.64 -1.77 1.32
N HIS A 88 -26.82 -1.18 1.19
CA HIS A 88 -27.36 -0.71 -0.08
C HIS A 88 -27.25 0.82 -0.13
N PRO A 89 -26.83 1.39 -1.28
CA PRO A 89 -26.51 0.75 -2.56
C PRO A 89 -25.14 0.07 -2.60
N LYS A 90 -24.93 -0.86 -3.55
CA LYS A 90 -23.65 -1.58 -3.77
C LYS A 90 -22.45 -0.64 -3.92
N ALA A 91 -22.66 0.57 -4.45
CA ALA A 91 -21.64 1.60 -4.54
C ALA A 91 -20.98 1.91 -3.18
N LEU A 92 -21.71 1.83 -2.06
CA LEU A 92 -21.12 1.99 -0.73
C LEU A 92 -20.11 0.89 -0.40
N VAL A 93 -20.42 -0.35 -0.76
CA VAL A 93 -19.52 -1.50 -0.54
C VAL A 93 -18.23 -1.27 -1.33
N LEU A 94 -18.35 -0.90 -2.61
CA LEU A 94 -17.20 -0.58 -3.46
C LEU A 94 -16.37 0.57 -2.91
N ILE A 95 -16.99 1.66 -2.45
CA ILE A 95 -16.26 2.78 -1.81
C ILE A 95 -15.46 2.28 -0.60
N PHE A 96 -16.06 1.49 0.28
CA PHE A 96 -15.39 0.99 1.48
C PHE A 96 -14.24 0.02 1.17
N LEU A 97 -14.33 -0.76 0.09
CA LEU A 97 -13.30 -1.71 -0.34
C LEU A 97 -12.20 -1.05 -1.18
N ASP A 98 -12.55 -0.10 -2.04
CA ASP A 98 -11.61 0.55 -2.95
C ASP A 98 -10.83 1.68 -2.27
N LEU A 99 -11.47 2.46 -1.38
CA LEU A 99 -10.88 3.66 -0.78
C LEU A 99 -9.54 3.36 -0.07
N PRO A 100 -9.40 2.32 0.79
CA PRO A 100 -8.11 2.06 1.41
C PRO A 100 -7.07 1.58 0.38
N GLY A 101 -7.49 1.04 -0.76
CA GLY A 101 -6.61 0.71 -1.88
C GLY A 101 -6.05 1.95 -2.58
N LEU A 102 -6.86 2.99 -2.77
CA LEU A 102 -6.41 4.29 -3.27
C LEU A 102 -5.47 4.98 -2.28
N LEU A 103 -5.82 4.96 -1.00
CA LEU A 103 -4.96 5.51 0.05
C LEU A 103 -3.62 4.75 0.12
N PHE A 104 -3.63 3.43 -0.07
CA PHE A 104 -2.42 2.62 -0.19
C PHE A 104 -1.59 3.08 -1.39
N PHE A 105 -2.20 3.24 -2.57
CA PHE A 105 -1.49 3.81 -3.73
C PHE A 105 -0.85 5.16 -3.42
N SER A 106 -1.59 6.12 -2.85
CA SER A 106 -1.04 7.44 -2.48
C SER A 106 0.14 7.32 -1.52
N THR A 107 -0.01 6.47 -0.50
CA THR A 107 1.00 6.25 0.54
C THR A 107 2.30 5.71 -0.05
N TYR A 108 2.22 4.80 -0.99
CA TYR A 108 3.41 4.17 -1.58
C TYR A 108 3.99 4.97 -2.74
N THR A 109 3.18 5.68 -3.53
CA THR A 109 3.70 6.62 -4.52
C THR A 109 4.40 7.83 -3.89
N LEU A 110 4.14 8.13 -2.61
CA LEU A 110 4.94 9.06 -1.82
C LEU A 110 6.40 8.58 -1.66
N LEU A 111 6.66 7.27 -1.59
CA LEU A 111 8.03 6.74 -1.60
C LEU A 111 8.70 6.95 -2.96
N VAL A 112 7.94 6.76 -4.04
CA VAL A 112 8.43 7.01 -5.40
C VAL A 112 8.83 8.49 -5.54
N LEU A 113 7.97 9.40 -5.06
CA LEU A 113 8.29 10.83 -4.96
C LEU A 113 9.57 11.05 -4.14
N PHE A 114 9.67 10.47 -2.95
CA PHE A 114 10.84 10.61 -2.08
C PHE A 114 12.13 10.12 -2.76
N TRP A 115 12.09 9.00 -3.49
CA TRP A 115 13.22 8.49 -4.23
C TRP A 115 13.58 9.34 -5.45
N ALA A 116 12.57 9.85 -6.15
CA ALA A 116 12.78 10.78 -7.27
C ALA A 116 13.47 12.08 -6.80
N GLU A 117 13.03 12.64 -5.68
CA GLU A 117 13.64 13.80 -5.03
C GLU A 117 15.08 13.49 -4.60
N THR A 118 15.30 12.38 -3.89
CA THR A 118 16.64 11.97 -3.42
C THR A 118 17.61 11.79 -4.59
N ASN A 119 17.16 11.15 -5.68
CA ASN A 119 17.97 10.94 -6.86
C ASN A 119 18.35 12.27 -7.54
N HIS A 120 17.42 13.21 -7.68
CA HIS A 120 17.71 14.51 -8.30
C HIS A 120 18.55 15.43 -7.41
N GLN A 121 18.35 15.38 -6.09
CA GLN A 121 19.19 16.11 -5.13
C GLN A 121 20.64 15.65 -5.20
N ALA A 122 20.89 14.35 -5.32
CA ALA A 122 22.24 13.80 -5.48
C ALA A 122 22.91 14.20 -6.81
N THR A 123 22.13 14.60 -7.82
CA THR A 123 22.61 15.13 -9.10
C THR A 123 22.49 16.66 -9.20
N SER A 124 22.21 17.37 -8.08
CA SER A 124 22.03 18.83 -8.03
C SER A 124 20.97 19.41 -8.99
N LEU A 125 19.94 18.63 -9.33
CA LEU A 125 18.84 19.06 -10.19
C LEU A 125 17.64 19.58 -9.37
N PRO A 126 16.82 20.50 -9.91
CA PRO A 126 15.65 21.03 -9.21
C PRO A 126 14.60 19.93 -8.93
N THR A 127 13.93 20.01 -7.78
CA THR A 127 12.99 18.98 -7.30
C THR A 127 11.53 19.42 -7.21
N ASP A 128 11.25 20.71 -7.35
CA ASP A 128 9.92 21.29 -7.08
C ASP A 128 8.80 20.69 -7.93
N LYS A 129 9.14 20.25 -9.15
CA LYS A 129 8.18 19.67 -10.10
C LYS A 129 7.63 18.32 -9.63
N PHE A 130 8.37 17.53 -8.85
CA PHE A 130 7.93 16.18 -8.48
C PHE A 130 6.74 16.19 -7.51
N ARG A 131 6.69 17.15 -6.59
CA ARG A 131 5.56 17.30 -5.66
C ARG A 131 4.27 17.65 -6.39
N VAL A 132 4.36 18.58 -7.35
CA VAL A 132 3.22 18.96 -8.18
C VAL A 132 2.73 17.76 -9.00
N VAL A 133 3.64 16.98 -9.58
CA VAL A 133 3.28 15.75 -10.31
C VAL A 133 2.59 14.74 -9.39
N TYR A 134 3.14 14.47 -8.20
CA TYR A 134 2.53 13.56 -7.23
C TYR A 134 1.11 14.00 -6.83
N ILE A 135 0.94 15.29 -6.50
CA ILE A 135 -0.37 15.85 -6.13
C ILE A 135 -1.34 15.74 -7.30
N SER A 136 -0.90 16.07 -8.51
CA SER A 136 -1.75 16.04 -9.71
C SER A 136 -2.18 14.62 -10.07
N VAL A 137 -1.27 13.64 -10.00
CA VAL A 137 -1.58 12.22 -10.24
C VAL A 137 -2.59 11.70 -9.22
N ASN A 138 -2.40 12.00 -7.93
CA ASN A 138 -3.35 11.60 -6.91
C ASN A 138 -4.71 12.28 -7.10
N ALA A 139 -4.74 13.60 -7.33
CA ALA A 139 -5.97 14.34 -7.56
C ALA A 139 -6.76 13.78 -8.74
N ALA A 140 -6.09 13.51 -9.87
CA ALA A 140 -6.72 12.89 -11.04
C ALA A 140 -7.25 11.49 -10.72
N MET A 141 -6.47 10.68 -10.00
CA MET A 141 -6.89 9.33 -9.61
C MET A 141 -8.15 9.34 -8.74
N TYR A 142 -8.16 10.15 -7.67
CA TYR A 142 -9.32 10.26 -6.78
C TYR A 142 -10.53 10.85 -7.51
N PHE A 143 -10.33 11.84 -8.37
CA PHE A 143 -11.41 12.44 -9.16
C PHE A 143 -12.08 11.40 -10.06
N ILE A 144 -11.30 10.66 -10.85
CA ILE A 144 -11.82 9.63 -11.75
C ILE A 144 -12.57 8.56 -10.94
N GLN A 145 -12.01 8.10 -9.83
CA GLN A 145 -12.65 7.07 -9.00
C GLN A 145 -13.97 7.57 -8.39
N VAL A 146 -14.02 8.80 -7.89
CA VAL A 146 -15.25 9.40 -7.35
C VAL A 146 -16.31 9.52 -8.45
N CYS A 147 -15.94 9.90 -9.68
CA CYS A 147 -16.88 9.90 -10.80
C CYS A 147 -17.45 8.51 -11.10
N ILE A 148 -16.63 7.46 -11.05
CA ILE A 148 -17.07 6.07 -11.24
C ILE A 148 -18.05 5.67 -10.13
N TRP A 149 -17.73 5.94 -8.86
CA TRP A 149 -18.61 5.62 -7.73
C TRP A 149 -19.93 6.38 -7.78
N VAL A 150 -19.92 7.68 -8.13
CA VAL A 150 -21.15 8.48 -8.28
C VAL A 150 -22.02 7.94 -9.41
N TYR A 151 -21.42 7.50 -10.52
CA TYR A 151 -22.18 6.87 -11.59
C TYR A 151 -22.83 5.56 -11.13
N LEU A 152 -22.05 4.66 -10.50
CA LEU A 152 -22.54 3.39 -9.97
C LEU A 152 -23.60 3.55 -8.87
N TRP A 153 -23.59 4.69 -8.17
CA TRP A 153 -24.63 5.03 -7.20
C TRP A 153 -25.98 5.29 -7.87
N ILE A 154 -25.97 5.97 -9.01
CA ILE A 154 -27.17 6.36 -9.75
C ILE A 154 -27.69 5.21 -10.60
N ASP A 155 -26.78 4.49 -11.28
CA ASP A 155 -27.09 3.40 -12.20
C ASP A 155 -26.13 2.22 -11.97
N ASP A 156 -26.68 1.09 -11.51
CA ASP A 156 -25.92 -0.15 -11.25
C ASP A 156 -25.58 -0.83 -12.58
N ASN A 157 -24.50 -0.36 -13.21
CA ASN A 157 -24.07 -0.79 -14.53
C ASN A 157 -22.77 -1.59 -14.46
N SER A 158 -22.84 -2.87 -14.83
CA SER A 158 -21.69 -3.80 -14.82
C SER A 158 -20.53 -3.37 -15.72
N VAL A 159 -20.80 -2.61 -16.79
CA VAL A 159 -19.73 -2.05 -17.65
C VAL A 159 -18.93 -0.99 -16.90
N VAL A 160 -19.59 -0.18 -16.06
CA VAL A 160 -18.91 0.85 -15.27
C VAL A 160 -18.13 0.22 -14.12
N GLU A 161 -18.63 -0.86 -13.53
CA GLU A 161 -17.87 -1.67 -12.57
C GLU A 161 -16.59 -2.24 -13.21
N LEU A 162 -16.71 -2.82 -14.42
CA LEU A 162 -15.56 -3.31 -15.20
C LEU A 162 -14.55 -2.19 -15.48
N ILE A 163 -15.02 -1.01 -15.89
CA ILE A 163 -14.15 0.17 -16.09
C ILE A 163 -13.42 0.54 -14.81
N GLY A 164 -14.10 0.51 -13.65
CA GLY A 164 -13.49 0.72 -12.34
C GLY A 164 -12.37 -0.27 -12.04
N LYS A 165 -12.61 -1.57 -12.25
CA LYS A 165 -11.59 -2.62 -12.05
C LYS A 165 -10.39 -2.43 -12.98
N ILE A 166 -10.62 -2.17 -14.26
CA ILE A 166 -9.55 -1.88 -15.24
C ILE A 166 -8.75 -0.64 -14.81
N PHE A 167 -9.43 0.42 -14.34
CA PHE A 167 -8.78 1.63 -13.87
C PHE A 167 -7.85 1.36 -12.68
N ILE A 168 -8.30 0.61 -11.67
CA ILE A 168 -7.45 0.21 -10.52
C ILE A 168 -6.26 -0.65 -10.97
N ALA A 169 -6.43 -1.54 -11.94
CA ALA A 169 -5.34 -2.33 -12.50
C ALA A 169 -4.29 -1.44 -13.21
N VAL A 170 -4.74 -0.47 -14.02
CA VAL A 170 -3.88 0.51 -14.71
C VAL A 170 -3.09 1.34 -13.70
N VAL A 171 -3.76 1.87 -12.67
CA VAL A 171 -3.10 2.62 -11.60
C VAL A 171 -2.06 1.76 -10.87
N SER A 172 -2.37 0.49 -10.61
CA SER A 172 -1.46 -0.45 -9.95
C SER A 172 -0.21 -0.73 -10.79
N ILE A 173 -0.33 -0.99 -12.09
CA ILE A 173 0.85 -1.20 -12.95
C ILE A 173 1.69 0.07 -13.09
N LEU A 174 1.06 1.25 -13.15
CA LEU A 174 1.78 2.52 -13.16
C LEU A 174 2.59 2.74 -11.87
N ALA A 175 2.04 2.39 -10.70
CA ALA A 175 2.81 2.38 -9.45
C ALA A 175 3.99 1.42 -9.53
N ALA A 176 3.79 0.18 -9.98
CA ALA A 176 4.86 -0.80 -10.13
C ALA A 176 5.99 -0.27 -11.02
N LEU A 177 5.65 0.31 -12.18
CA LEU A 177 6.62 0.95 -13.07
C LEU A 177 7.34 2.12 -12.39
N GLY A 178 6.62 2.94 -11.61
CA GLY A 178 7.22 4.02 -10.81
C GLY A 178 8.27 3.51 -9.82
N PHE A 179 7.95 2.45 -9.07
CA PHE A 179 8.89 1.78 -8.17
C PHE A 179 10.12 1.25 -8.93
N MET A 180 9.91 0.55 -10.05
CA MET A 180 10.98 0.01 -10.86
C MET A 180 11.92 1.09 -11.40
N VAL A 181 11.37 2.18 -11.95
CA VAL A 181 12.16 3.27 -12.56
C VAL A 181 12.89 4.09 -11.51
N TYR A 182 12.19 4.65 -10.51
CA TYR A 182 12.81 5.56 -9.55
C TYR A 182 13.59 4.82 -8.47
N GLY A 183 13.11 3.65 -8.02
CA GLY A 183 13.85 2.78 -7.11
C GLY A 183 15.10 2.20 -7.76
N GLY A 184 15.00 1.76 -9.03
CA GLY A 184 16.14 1.29 -9.81
C GLY A 184 17.20 2.38 -10.03
N ARG A 185 16.80 3.59 -10.45
CA ARG A 185 17.71 4.73 -10.60
C ARG A 185 18.45 5.06 -9.31
N LEU A 186 17.74 5.12 -8.18
CA LEU A 186 18.34 5.39 -6.88
C LEU A 186 19.30 4.25 -6.45
N PHE A 187 18.94 3.00 -6.72
CA PHE A 187 19.81 1.84 -6.46
C PHE A 187 21.13 1.92 -7.24
N PHE A 188 21.08 2.21 -8.54
CA PHE A 188 22.29 2.38 -9.37
C PHE A 188 23.12 3.59 -8.94
N LEU A 189 22.47 4.70 -8.61
CA LEU A 189 23.15 5.89 -8.09
C LEU A 189 23.89 5.58 -6.79
N LEU A 190 23.27 4.86 -5.87
CA LEU A 190 23.91 4.46 -4.60
C LEU A 190 25.10 3.52 -4.82
N ARG A 191 25.07 2.68 -5.87
CA ARG A 191 26.14 1.75 -6.24
C ARG A 191 27.36 2.43 -6.91
N ARG A 192 27.19 3.60 -7.54
CA ARG A 192 28.23 4.25 -8.36
C ARG A 192 29.36 4.92 -7.58
N PHE A 193 29.14 5.33 -6.33
CA PHE A 193 30.20 5.95 -5.53
C PHE A 193 30.98 4.87 -4.77
N PRO A 194 32.29 5.05 -4.54
CA PRO A 194 33.15 4.06 -3.88
C PRO A 194 32.57 3.64 -2.53
N ILE A 195 32.47 2.32 -2.33
CA ILE A 195 31.69 1.65 -1.28
C ILE A 195 32.58 1.47 -0.04
N ASP A 196 33.02 2.56 0.57
CA ASP A 196 33.95 2.49 1.72
C ASP A 196 33.26 2.58 3.10
N SER A 197 31.92 2.57 3.17
CA SER A 197 31.20 2.65 4.46
C SER A 197 30.03 1.65 4.62
N THR A 198 30.04 0.92 5.74
CA THR A 198 28.99 -0.03 6.18
C THR A 198 27.60 0.60 6.28
N GLY A 199 27.51 1.92 6.51
CA GLY A 199 26.24 2.65 6.52
C GLY A 199 25.58 2.72 5.14
N ARG A 200 26.37 2.83 4.07
CA ARG A 200 25.89 2.98 2.70
C ARG A 200 25.38 1.66 2.10
N THR A 201 26.07 0.54 2.37
CA THR A 201 25.61 -0.80 1.95
C THR A 201 24.26 -1.15 2.56
N LYS A 202 24.06 -0.79 3.84
CA LYS A 202 22.77 -0.93 4.51
C LYS A 202 21.69 -0.10 3.83
N LYS A 203 21.97 1.15 3.46
CA LYS A 203 20.98 2.01 2.77
C LYS A 203 20.62 1.50 1.38
N LEU A 204 21.59 0.97 0.65
CA LEU A 204 21.37 0.33 -0.65
C LEU A 204 20.42 -0.87 -0.51
N HIS A 205 20.64 -1.73 0.49
CA HIS A 205 19.75 -2.86 0.76
C HIS A 205 18.35 -2.39 1.17
N GLU A 206 18.23 -1.35 2.01
CA GLU A 206 16.93 -0.76 2.37
C GLU A 206 16.14 -0.32 1.12
N VAL A 207 16.77 0.45 0.22
CA VAL A 207 16.12 0.94 -1.02
C VAL A 207 15.78 -0.20 -1.95
N GLY A 208 16.72 -1.14 -2.18
CA GLY A 208 16.50 -2.29 -3.05
C GLY A 208 15.37 -3.19 -2.56
N SER A 209 15.34 -3.51 -1.26
CA SER A 209 14.29 -4.34 -0.66
C SER A 209 12.92 -3.67 -0.75
N VAL A 210 12.81 -2.38 -0.39
CA VAL A 210 11.52 -1.67 -0.47
C VAL A 210 11.04 -1.58 -1.91
N THR A 211 11.94 -1.34 -2.86
CA THR A 211 11.60 -1.32 -4.30
C THR A 211 11.04 -2.66 -4.75
N ALA A 212 11.72 -3.76 -4.44
CA ALA A 212 11.29 -5.11 -4.82
C ALA A 212 9.94 -5.48 -4.18
N ILE A 213 9.77 -5.20 -2.89
CA ILE A 213 8.51 -5.47 -2.16
C ILE A 213 7.35 -4.71 -2.80
N CYS A 214 7.50 -3.41 -3.02
CA CYS A 214 6.42 -2.58 -3.57
C CYS A 214 6.14 -2.90 -5.03
N PHE A 215 7.18 -3.11 -5.85
CA PHE A 215 7.02 -3.54 -7.24
C PHE A 215 6.20 -4.84 -7.34
N THR A 216 6.62 -5.87 -6.62
CA THR A 216 5.93 -7.18 -6.63
C THR A 216 4.51 -7.06 -6.09
N CYS A 217 4.32 -6.32 -5.00
CA CYS A 217 3.01 -6.03 -4.42
C CYS A 217 2.04 -5.40 -5.44
N PHE A 218 2.43 -4.30 -6.09
CA PHE A 218 1.57 -3.63 -7.06
C PHE A 218 1.38 -4.44 -8.35
N LEU A 219 2.36 -5.27 -8.72
CA LEU A 219 2.23 -6.19 -9.84
C LEU A 219 1.21 -7.30 -9.55
N ILE A 220 1.28 -7.92 -8.37
CA ILE A 220 0.28 -8.90 -7.92
C ILE A 220 -1.11 -8.23 -7.83
N ARG A 221 -1.20 -7.01 -7.29
CA ARG A 221 -2.44 -6.23 -7.25
C ARG A 221 -3.04 -6.05 -8.65
N CYS A 222 -2.24 -5.59 -9.61
CA CYS A 222 -2.67 -5.42 -10.99
C CYS A 222 -3.23 -6.72 -11.57
N PHE A 223 -2.50 -7.82 -11.38
CA PHE A 223 -2.90 -9.12 -11.91
C PHE A 223 -4.20 -9.63 -11.28
N MET A 224 -4.31 -9.59 -9.94
CA MET A 224 -5.49 -10.07 -9.21
C MET A 224 -6.73 -9.24 -9.51
N VAL A 225 -6.59 -7.91 -9.63
CA VAL A 225 -7.72 -7.04 -10.01
C VAL A 225 -8.16 -7.31 -11.45
N LEU A 226 -7.22 -7.58 -12.36
CA LEU A 226 -7.55 -7.94 -13.74
C LEU A 226 -8.26 -9.31 -13.81
N LEU A 227 -7.79 -10.29 -13.04
CA LEU A 227 -8.49 -11.58 -12.92
C LEU A 227 -9.90 -11.38 -12.37
N SER A 228 -10.07 -10.60 -11.29
CA SER A 228 -11.37 -10.27 -10.72
C SER A 228 -12.28 -9.48 -11.67
N ALA A 229 -11.76 -8.91 -12.75
CA ALA A 229 -12.53 -8.19 -13.77
C ALA A 229 -13.10 -9.13 -14.85
N PHE A 230 -12.45 -10.27 -15.08
CA PHE A 230 -12.82 -11.24 -16.12
C PHE A 230 -13.37 -12.56 -15.57
N ASP A 231 -13.11 -12.85 -14.30
CA ASP A 231 -13.50 -14.08 -13.62
C ASP A 231 -14.24 -13.76 -12.31
N THR A 232 -15.51 -14.14 -12.27
CA THR A 232 -16.39 -13.95 -11.10
C THR A 232 -15.95 -14.83 -9.93
N ASP A 233 -15.34 -16.00 -10.19
CA ASP A 233 -14.85 -16.93 -9.18
C ASP A 233 -13.54 -16.47 -8.52
N ALA A 234 -12.91 -15.42 -9.07
CA ALA A 234 -11.74 -14.74 -8.52
C ALA A 234 -12.08 -13.34 -7.95
N SER A 235 -13.36 -13.07 -7.71
CA SER A 235 -13.81 -11.75 -7.26
C SER A 235 -13.33 -11.42 -5.85
N LEU A 236 -12.62 -10.30 -5.71
CA LEU A 236 -12.10 -9.81 -4.41
C LEU A 236 -13.15 -9.03 -3.60
N ASP A 237 -14.27 -8.69 -4.23
CA ASP A 237 -15.35 -7.88 -3.64
C ASP A 237 -16.44 -8.73 -2.97
N VAL A 238 -16.34 -10.05 -3.11
CA VAL A 238 -17.41 -10.99 -2.70
C VAL A 238 -16.98 -11.78 -1.48
N LEU A 239 -17.87 -11.88 -0.50
CA LEU A 239 -17.73 -12.65 0.74
C LEU A 239 -17.46 -14.15 0.49
N ASN A 240 -17.71 -14.61 -0.74
CA ASN A 240 -17.72 -16.01 -1.15
C ASN A 240 -16.31 -16.60 -1.33
N HIS A 241 -15.23 -15.82 -1.19
CA HIS A 241 -13.86 -16.36 -1.25
C HIS A 241 -13.00 -15.81 -0.09
N PRO A 242 -13.33 -16.10 1.18
CA PRO A 242 -12.64 -15.57 2.35
C PRO A 242 -11.16 -15.96 2.37
N VAL A 243 -10.79 -17.17 1.92
CA VAL A 243 -9.39 -17.60 1.91
C VAL A 243 -8.59 -16.89 0.81
N LEU A 244 -9.18 -16.67 -0.37
CA LEU A 244 -8.56 -15.87 -1.42
C LEU A 244 -8.34 -14.43 -0.95
N ASN A 245 -9.36 -13.83 -0.31
CA ASN A 245 -9.26 -12.51 0.29
C ASN A 245 -8.15 -12.46 1.37
N LEU A 246 -8.09 -13.46 2.26
CA LEU A 246 -7.02 -13.56 3.25
C LEU A 246 -5.64 -13.55 2.59
N ILE A 247 -5.42 -14.42 1.60
CA ILE A 247 -4.14 -14.51 0.89
C ILE A 247 -3.80 -13.18 0.21
N TYR A 248 -4.76 -12.61 -0.51
CA TYR A 248 -4.58 -11.35 -1.23
C TYR A 248 -4.21 -10.20 -0.28
N TYR A 249 -5.02 -9.93 0.73
CA TYR A 249 -4.80 -8.81 1.66
C TYR A 249 -3.53 -9.01 2.51
N MET A 250 -3.20 -10.26 2.86
CA MET A 250 -1.93 -10.56 3.53
C MET A 250 -0.72 -10.25 2.64
N LEU A 251 -0.71 -10.74 1.39
CA LEU A 251 0.43 -10.62 0.48
C LEU A 251 0.59 -9.22 -0.12
N VAL A 252 -0.52 -8.55 -0.43
CA VAL A 252 -0.55 -7.31 -1.21
C VAL A 252 -0.66 -6.07 -0.33
N GLU A 253 -1.13 -6.17 0.91
CA GLU A 253 -1.32 -4.97 1.75
C GLU A 253 -0.62 -5.09 3.11
N ILE A 254 -0.91 -6.12 3.90
CA ILE A 254 -0.39 -6.27 5.27
C ILE A 254 1.12 -6.51 5.28
N LEU A 255 1.62 -7.52 4.55
CA LEU A 255 3.04 -7.85 4.53
C LEU A 255 3.89 -6.72 3.95
N PRO A 256 3.53 -6.10 2.80
CA PRO A 256 4.24 -4.92 2.30
C PRO A 256 4.25 -3.76 3.29
N SER A 257 3.13 -3.49 3.98
CA SER A 257 3.06 -2.43 5.01
C SER A 257 3.99 -2.72 6.17
N ALA A 258 3.90 -3.92 6.76
CA ALA A 258 4.72 -4.33 7.89
C ALA A 258 6.22 -4.31 7.54
N LEU A 259 6.60 -4.86 6.39
CA LEU A 259 7.99 -4.92 5.96
C LEU A 259 8.57 -3.53 5.66
N VAL A 260 7.82 -2.67 4.96
CA VAL A 260 8.31 -1.32 4.65
C VAL A 260 8.43 -0.46 5.91
N LEU A 261 7.45 -0.52 6.83
CA LEU A 261 7.55 0.13 8.13
C LEU A 261 8.72 -0.41 8.96
N TYR A 262 9.00 -1.70 8.88
CA TYR A 262 10.16 -2.31 9.55
C TYR A 262 11.49 -1.83 8.96
N ILE A 263 11.60 -1.77 7.63
CA ILE A 263 12.81 -1.32 6.94
C ILE A 263 13.06 0.18 7.22
N LEU A 264 12.01 0.99 7.21
CA LEU A 264 12.07 2.44 7.40
C LEU A 264 11.98 2.90 8.87
N ARG A 265 11.99 1.98 9.84
CA ARG A 265 11.84 2.29 11.28
C ARG A 265 12.93 3.15 11.91
N LYS A 266 14.02 3.42 11.19
CA LYS A 266 15.14 4.19 11.72
C LYS A 266 14.74 5.64 11.91
N LEU A 267 15.01 6.14 13.11
CA LEU A 267 14.76 7.53 13.46
C LEU A 267 15.81 8.45 12.80
N PRO A 268 15.42 9.67 12.39
CA PRO A 268 16.38 10.68 11.98
C PRO A 268 17.37 10.99 13.12
N PRO A 269 18.64 11.31 12.80
CA PRO A 269 19.61 11.73 13.80
C PRO A 269 19.08 12.97 14.54
N LYS A 270 19.37 13.08 15.84
CA LYS A 270 19.14 14.34 16.57
C LYS A 270 20.11 15.37 16.01
N SER A 271 19.63 16.58 15.73
CA SER A 271 20.53 17.70 15.47
C SER A 271 21.33 17.96 16.74
N ASP A 272 22.64 17.72 16.73
CA ASP A 272 23.53 18.16 17.79
C ASP A 272 23.71 19.68 17.65
N SER A 273 22.76 20.46 18.15
CA SER A 273 22.85 21.91 18.27
C SER A 273 23.88 22.38 19.32
N ALA A 274 24.80 21.50 19.75
CA ALA A 274 25.76 21.74 20.83
C ALA A 274 27.24 21.57 20.42
N GLN A 275 27.57 21.65 19.12
CA GLN A 275 28.99 21.65 18.70
C GLN A 275 29.32 22.68 17.61
N TYR A 276 28.78 23.89 17.73
CA TYR A 276 29.49 25.08 17.22
C TYR A 276 30.66 25.36 18.19
N ARG A 277 31.80 24.69 17.99
CA ARG A 277 33.07 25.23 18.51
C ARG A 277 33.45 26.39 17.60
N PRO A 278 33.55 27.64 18.09
CA PRO A 278 34.24 28.67 17.33
C PRO A 278 35.69 28.19 17.14
N ILE A 279 36.14 28.21 15.89
CA ILE A 279 37.54 27.98 15.52
C ILE A 279 38.33 29.15 16.14
N PRO A 280 39.49 28.91 16.80
CA PRO A 280 40.29 29.96 17.44
C PRO A 280 40.73 31.05 16.48
#